data_AF-A0A2V5LIJ5-F1
#
_entry.id   AF-A0A2V5LIJ5-F1
#
_cell.length_a   1.000
_cell.length_b   1.000
_cell.length_c   1.000
_cell.angle_alpha   90.00
_cell.angle_beta   90.00
_cell.angle_gamma   90.00
#
_symmetry.space_group_name_H-M   'P 1'
#
loop_
_entity.id
_entity.type
_entity.pdbx_description
1 polymer ?
#
loop_
_entity_poly.entity_id
_entity_poly.type
_entity_poly.pdbx_seq_one_letter_code
_entity_poly.pdbx_strand_id
1 'polypeptide(L)'
;RKAPGVRMGRWLQQLGLNLTCLSARRFHGLFLPQMPDGMYGFEVSGCLTRFALEQILRKIPDGLYELICHPGEDDAETRTRYSHWGYRWAEELEALTAPETRVVLKEQGIALTSFVRSTGNRCNAVFT
;
A
#
# COMPACT_ATOMS: atom_id res chain seq x y z
N ARG A 1 -9.06 8.69 -9.19
CA ARG A 1 -10.40 8.12 -9.56
C ARG A 1 -10.56 6.80 -8.82
N LYS A 2 -11.72 6.55 -8.22
CA LYS A 2 -12.02 5.29 -7.50
C LYS A 2 -11.82 4.06 -8.42
N ALA A 3 -11.17 3.01 -7.94
CA ALA A 3 -10.98 1.78 -8.71
C ALA A 3 -12.29 0.96 -8.83
N PRO A 4 -12.50 0.23 -9.94
CA PRO A 4 -13.66 -0.66 -10.10
C PRO A 4 -13.70 -1.71 -8.98
N GLY A 5 -14.88 -2.00 -8.43
CA GLY A 5 -15.07 -3.03 -7.39
C GLY A 5 -14.77 -2.58 -5.95
N VAL A 6 -14.19 -1.41 -5.73
CA VAL A 6 -13.93 -0.89 -4.37
C VAL A 6 -15.23 -0.41 -3.70
N ARG A 7 -15.39 -0.69 -2.40
CA ARG A 7 -16.52 -0.16 -1.59
C ARG A 7 -16.35 1.34 -1.36
N MET A 8 -17.44 2.12 -1.47
CA MET A 8 -17.39 3.59 -1.34
C MET A 8 -16.80 4.04 0.00
N GLY A 9 -17.18 3.39 1.10
CA GLY A 9 -16.66 3.71 2.44
C GLY A 9 -15.14 3.60 2.54
N ARG A 10 -14.55 2.54 1.96
CA ARG A 10 -13.09 2.35 1.95
C ARG A 10 -12.36 3.40 1.12
N TRP A 11 -12.93 3.80 -0.01
CA TRP A 11 -12.39 4.88 -0.85
C TRP A 11 -12.39 6.22 -0.10
N LEU A 12 -13.48 6.54 0.63
CA LEU A 12 -13.55 7.74 1.47
C LEU A 12 -12.54 7.72 2.63
N GLN A 13 -12.34 6.56 3.26
CA GLN A 13 -11.34 6.39 4.31
C GLN A 13 -9.91 6.58 3.78
N GLN A 14 -9.59 6.03 2.61
CA GLN A 14 -8.30 6.24 1.95
C GLN A 14 -8.04 7.72 1.62
N LEU A 15 -9.07 8.45 1.16
CA LEU A 15 -8.96 9.89 0.97
C LEU A 15 -8.69 10.63 2.28
N GLY A 16 -9.40 10.26 3.35
CA GLY A 16 -9.17 10.81 4.69
C GLY A 16 -7.72 10.60 5.15
N LEU A 17 -7.19 9.38 5.01
CA LEU A 17 -5.80 9.06 5.33
C LEU A 17 -4.83 9.93 4.53
N ASN A 18 -5.03 10.07 3.22
CA ASN A 18 -4.15 10.90 2.38
C ASN A 18 -4.21 12.39 2.77
N LEU A 19 -5.36 12.91 3.18
CA LEU A 19 -5.47 14.27 3.72
C LEU A 19 -4.71 14.42 5.04
N THR A 20 -4.73 13.42 5.92
CA THR A 20 -3.94 13.44 7.15
C THR A 20 -2.44 13.39 6.88
N CYS A 21 -1.98 12.63 5.87
CA CYS A 21 -0.57 12.65 5.44
C CYS A 21 -0.14 14.06 4.99
N LEU A 22 -0.96 14.73 4.17
CA LEU A 22 -0.68 16.10 3.70
C LEU A 22 -0.66 17.11 4.86
N SER A 23 -1.60 16.99 5.79
CA SER A 23 -1.66 17.83 6.99
C SER A 23 -0.43 17.62 7.88
N ALA A 24 -0.12 16.37 8.23
CA ALA A 24 1.04 16.02 9.04
C ALA A 24 2.33 16.57 8.42
N ARG A 25 2.54 16.38 7.10
CA ARG A 25 3.69 16.99 6.40
C ARG A 25 3.77 18.50 6.56
N ARG A 26 2.64 19.21 6.52
CA ARG A 26 2.61 20.67 6.63
C ARG A 26 2.94 21.17 8.04
N PHE A 27 2.55 20.41 9.06
CA PHE A 27 2.76 20.75 10.47
C PHE A 27 4.06 20.19 11.06
N HIS A 28 4.70 19.22 10.39
CA HIS A 28 5.94 18.63 10.86
C HIS A 28 7.16 19.46 10.42
N GLY A 29 7.88 20.02 11.39
CA GLY A 29 9.18 20.68 11.20
C GLY A 29 10.37 19.70 11.16
N LEU A 30 11.59 20.24 11.02
CA LEU A 30 12.88 19.54 10.77
C LEU A 30 13.24 18.36 11.71
N PHE A 31 12.49 18.10 12.78
CA PHE A 31 12.87 17.18 13.86
C PHE A 31 12.02 15.90 13.94
N LEU A 32 11.03 15.72 13.07
CA LEU A 32 10.20 14.51 13.04
C LEU A 32 10.55 13.62 11.85
N PRO A 33 10.37 12.28 11.97
CA PRO A 33 10.58 11.36 10.85
C PRO A 33 9.72 11.75 9.65
N GLN A 34 10.27 11.52 8.47
CA GLN A 34 9.60 11.89 7.23
C GLN A 34 8.28 11.14 7.08
N MET A 35 7.21 11.90 6.81
CA MET A 35 5.89 11.36 6.52
C MET A 35 5.75 11.01 5.04
N PRO A 36 5.02 9.93 4.69
CA PRO A 36 4.72 9.62 3.30
C PRO A 36 3.86 10.71 2.66
N ASP A 37 4.03 10.90 1.35
CA ASP A 37 3.21 11.74 0.48
C ASP A 37 1.77 11.23 0.36
N GLY A 38 1.55 9.94 0.61
CA GLY A 38 0.24 9.32 0.69
C GLY A 38 0.32 7.81 0.88
N MET A 39 -0.85 7.19 0.97
CA MET A 39 -1.00 5.75 1.09
C MET A 39 -1.80 5.20 -0.10
N TYR A 40 -1.50 3.97 -0.48
CA TYR A 40 -2.24 3.18 -1.45
C TYR A 40 -2.57 1.80 -0.89
N GLY A 41 -3.41 1.04 -1.57
CA GLY A 41 -3.72 -0.34 -1.20
C GLY A 41 -4.83 -0.50 -0.16
N PHE A 42 -5.10 0.48 0.72
CA PHE A 42 -6.12 0.39 1.78
C PHE A 42 -7.49 -0.09 1.27
N GLU A 43 -7.90 0.43 0.12
CA GLU A 43 -9.19 0.12 -0.51
C GLU A 43 -9.41 -1.36 -0.82
N VAL A 44 -8.32 -2.03 -1.22
CA VAL A 44 -8.29 -3.42 -1.66
C VAL A 44 -7.57 -4.32 -0.66
N SER A 45 -7.03 -3.75 0.41
CA SER A 45 -6.23 -4.45 1.40
C SER A 45 -7.04 -5.56 2.08
N GLY A 46 -6.39 -6.71 2.28
CA GLY A 46 -7.02 -7.96 2.64
C GLY A 46 -7.51 -8.77 1.43
N CYS A 47 -7.62 -8.17 0.25
CA CYS A 47 -7.98 -8.84 -1.01
C CYS A 47 -7.15 -8.29 -2.18
N LEU A 48 -5.89 -7.90 -1.91
CA LEU A 48 -5.03 -7.26 -2.91
C LEU A 48 -4.60 -8.30 -3.94
N THR A 49 -5.24 -8.27 -5.11
CA THR A 49 -4.86 -9.14 -6.22
C THR A 49 -3.63 -8.60 -6.93
N ARG A 50 -2.90 -9.47 -7.64
CA ARG A 50 -1.78 -9.07 -8.49
C ARG A 50 -2.15 -7.98 -9.49
N PHE A 51 -3.32 -8.11 -10.13
CA PHE A 51 -3.81 -7.10 -11.07
C PHE A 51 -4.02 -5.75 -10.39
N ALA A 52 -4.65 -5.73 -9.21
CA ALA A 52 -4.87 -4.50 -8.46
C ALA A 52 -3.55 -3.86 -8.03
N LEU A 53 -2.58 -4.67 -7.57
CA LEU A 53 -1.24 -4.21 -7.20
C LEU A 53 -0.52 -3.58 -8.39
N GLU A 54 -0.49 -4.23 -9.56
CA GLU A 54 0.11 -3.68 -10.76
C GLU A 54 -0.53 -2.34 -11.16
N GLN A 55 -1.87 -2.24 -11.09
CA GLN A 55 -2.59 -1.00 -11.37
C GLN A 55 -2.27 0.12 -10.39
N ILE A 56 -1.99 -0.20 -9.13
CA ILE A 56 -1.52 0.76 -8.13
C ILE A 56 -0.11 1.20 -8.50
N LEU A 57 0.84 0.27 -8.64
CA LEU A 57 2.26 0.58 -8.90
C LEU A 57 2.46 1.43 -10.16
N ARG A 58 1.72 1.16 -11.24
CA ARG A 58 1.78 1.96 -12.49
C ARG A 58 1.18 3.37 -12.39
N LYS A 59 0.50 3.71 -11.29
CA LYS A 59 -0.17 5.01 -11.08
C LYS A 59 0.40 5.81 -9.94
N ILE A 60 1.34 5.25 -9.17
CA ILE A 60 2.03 5.99 -8.11
C ILE A 60 2.91 7.06 -8.77
N PRO A 61 2.72 8.34 -8.44
CA PRO A 61 3.59 9.40 -8.93
C PRO A 61 4.93 9.42 -8.16
N ASP A 62 5.85 10.28 -8.57
CA ASP A 62 7.14 10.43 -7.88
C ASP A 62 6.94 10.96 -6.44
N GLY A 63 7.54 10.28 -5.47
CA GLY A 63 7.45 10.61 -4.04
C GLY A 63 7.68 9.41 -3.12
N LEU A 64 7.40 9.61 -1.84
CA LEU A 64 7.44 8.59 -0.80
C LEU A 64 6.02 8.11 -0.50
N TYR A 65 5.69 6.86 -0.81
CA TYR A 65 4.33 6.33 -0.60
C TYR A 65 4.34 5.08 0.26
N GLU A 66 3.27 4.83 0.99
CA GLU A 66 3.07 3.59 1.73
C GLU A 66 2.03 2.70 1.02
N LEU A 67 2.35 1.41 0.83
CA LEU A 67 1.39 0.42 0.38
C LEU A 67 0.85 -0.36 1.57
N ILE A 68 -0.46 -0.26 1.81
CA ILE A 68 -1.14 -0.98 2.88
C ILE A 68 -1.59 -2.34 2.37
N CYS A 69 -1.10 -3.40 3.02
CA CYS A 69 -1.40 -4.78 2.68
C CYS A 69 -1.59 -5.69 3.91
N HIS A 70 -2.13 -6.89 3.72
CA HIS A 70 -2.33 -7.93 4.74
C HIS A 70 -1.93 -9.33 4.22
N PRO A 71 -0.68 -9.55 3.77
CA PRO A 71 -0.23 -10.87 3.34
C PRO A 71 -0.21 -11.88 4.50
N GLY A 72 -0.41 -13.15 4.19
CA GLY A 72 -0.22 -14.24 5.15
C GLY A 72 -0.39 -15.63 4.51
N GLU A 73 0.04 -16.67 5.22
CA GLU A 73 0.02 -18.07 4.72
C GLU A 73 -1.37 -18.73 4.74
N ASP A 74 -2.40 -18.03 5.23
CA ASP A 74 -3.80 -18.49 5.23
C ASP A 74 -4.04 -19.82 5.97
N ASP A 75 -3.36 -20.00 7.11
CA ASP A 75 -3.51 -21.19 7.94
C ASP A 75 -4.94 -21.34 8.51
N ALA A 76 -5.28 -22.57 8.92
CA ALA A 76 -6.64 -22.91 9.35
C ALA A 76 -7.09 -22.16 10.61
N GLU A 77 -6.16 -21.85 11.52
CA GLU A 77 -6.47 -21.08 12.74
C GLU A 77 -6.79 -19.64 12.37
N THR A 78 -5.94 -19.00 11.56
CA THR A 78 -6.15 -17.63 11.05
C THR A 78 -7.47 -17.51 10.31
N ARG A 79 -7.78 -18.44 9.38
CA ARG A 79 -9.06 -18.45 8.67
C ARG A 79 -10.26 -18.57 9.59
N THR A 80 -10.18 -19.42 10.60
CA THR A 80 -11.29 -19.60 11.55
C THR A 80 -11.49 -18.35 12.37
N ARG A 81 -10.41 -17.85 12.99
CA ARG A 81 -10.42 -16.73 13.92
C ARG A 81 -10.83 -15.41 13.26
N TYR A 82 -10.37 -15.19 12.03
CA TYR A 82 -10.55 -13.93 11.31
C TYR A 82 -11.46 -14.07 10.08
N SER A 83 -12.25 -15.14 9.98
CA SER A 83 -13.22 -15.39 8.90
C SER A 83 -14.11 -14.18 8.58
N HIS A 84 -14.52 -13.44 9.60
CA HIS A 84 -15.35 -12.25 9.49
C HIS A 84 -14.70 -11.06 8.77
N TRP A 85 -13.36 -11.05 8.60
CA TRP A 85 -12.66 -10.02 7.83
C TRP A 85 -12.79 -10.23 6.33
N GLY A 86 -13.04 -11.47 5.89
CA GLY A 86 -13.15 -11.83 4.48
C GLY A 86 -11.86 -11.63 3.69
N TYR A 87 -10.71 -11.72 4.36
CA TYR A 87 -9.40 -11.55 3.74
C TYR A 87 -8.96 -12.81 2.99
N ARG A 88 -8.16 -12.60 1.95
CA ARG A 88 -7.55 -13.60 1.07
C ARG A 88 -6.02 -13.52 1.24
N TRP A 89 -5.55 -13.79 2.46
CA TRP A 89 -4.15 -13.59 2.88
C TRP A 89 -3.14 -14.22 1.91
N ALA A 90 -3.37 -15.47 1.50
CA ALA A 90 -2.47 -16.19 0.61
C ALA A 90 -2.39 -15.56 -0.80
N GLU A 91 -3.51 -15.06 -1.33
CA GLU A 91 -3.52 -14.38 -2.63
C GLU A 91 -2.77 -13.05 -2.56
N GLU A 92 -2.91 -12.32 -1.44
CA GLU A 92 -2.20 -11.06 -1.22
C GLU A 92 -0.69 -11.29 -1.06
N LEU A 93 -0.30 -12.35 -0.34
CA LEU A 93 1.09 -12.80 -0.25
C LEU A 93 1.64 -13.19 -1.62
N GLU A 94 0.88 -13.94 -2.42
CA GLU A 94 1.25 -14.31 -3.78
C GLU A 94 1.43 -13.07 -4.67
N ALA A 95 0.50 -12.11 -4.61
CA ALA A 95 0.60 -10.86 -5.37
C ALA A 95 1.87 -10.07 -5.03
N LEU A 96 2.21 -9.95 -3.75
CA LEU A 96 3.37 -9.19 -3.29
C LEU A 96 4.70 -9.89 -3.60
N THR A 97 4.71 -11.23 -3.66
CA THR A 97 5.93 -12.03 -3.88
C THR A 97 6.10 -12.51 -5.33
N ALA A 98 5.12 -12.26 -6.20
CA ALA A 98 5.18 -12.62 -7.61
C ALA A 98 6.41 -11.99 -8.31
N PRO A 99 7.15 -12.76 -9.13
CA PRO A 99 8.27 -12.23 -9.92
C PRO A 99 7.89 -11.02 -10.78
N GLU A 100 6.66 -10.98 -11.28
CA GLU A 100 6.17 -9.91 -12.13
C GLU A 100 5.94 -8.60 -11.36
N THR A 101 5.62 -8.67 -10.07
CA THR A 101 5.58 -7.47 -9.21
C THR A 101 6.96 -6.81 -9.17
N ARG A 102 8.03 -7.61 -9.11
CA ARG A 102 9.41 -7.10 -9.18
C ARG A 102 9.74 -6.49 -10.54
N VAL A 103 9.19 -7.03 -11.63
CA VAL A 103 9.33 -6.45 -12.98
C VAL A 103 8.67 -5.08 -13.04
N VAL A 104 7.42 -4.96 -12.57
CA VAL A 104 6.69 -3.69 -12.55
C VAL A 104 7.40 -2.64 -11.70
N LEU A 105 7.90 -3.01 -10.52
CA LEU A 105 8.68 -2.10 -9.67
C LEU A 105 9.91 -1.55 -10.43
N LYS A 106 10.63 -2.40 -11.15
CA LYS A 106 11.79 -2.00 -11.96
C LYS A 106 11.38 -1.10 -13.14
N GLU A 107 10.32 -1.45 -13.86
CA GLU A 107 9.80 -0.66 -14.99
C GLU A 107 9.37 0.74 -14.57
N GLN A 108 8.74 0.86 -13.40
CA GLN A 108 8.27 2.13 -12.86
C GLN A 108 9.35 2.90 -12.09
N GLY A 109 10.57 2.36 -11.97
CA GLY A 109 11.65 3.00 -11.21
C GLY A 109 11.36 3.12 -9.70
N ILE A 110 10.47 2.27 -9.16
CA ILE A 110 10.08 2.29 -7.76
C ILE A 110 11.14 1.59 -6.92
N ALA A 111 11.72 2.31 -5.97
CA ALA A 111 12.63 1.76 -4.99
C ALA A 111 11.88 1.35 -3.71
N LEU A 112 12.09 0.13 -3.25
CA LEU A 112 11.56 -0.31 -1.98
C LEU A 112 12.36 0.28 -0.83
N THR A 113 11.69 0.82 0.18
CA THR A 113 12.35 1.33 1.39
C THR A 113 11.60 0.91 2.65
N SER A 114 12.17 1.21 3.81
CA SER A 114 11.55 1.02 5.11
C SER A 114 11.34 2.36 5.80
N PHE A 115 10.49 2.41 6.83
CA PHE A 115 10.24 3.61 7.62
C PHE A 115 11.53 4.26 8.18
N VAL A 116 12.53 3.45 8.55
CA VAL A 116 13.81 3.94 9.09
C VAL A 116 14.70 4.54 8.00
N ARG A 117 14.55 4.11 6.74
CA ARG A 117 15.42 4.47 5.61
C ARG A 117 14.77 5.45 4.64
N SER A 118 13.53 5.86 4.88
CA SER A 118 12.83 6.80 4.03
C SER A 118 13.54 8.16 4.04
N THR A 119 13.93 8.61 2.85
CA THR A 119 14.56 9.93 2.62
C THR A 119 13.93 10.54 1.37
N GLY A 120 13.69 11.85 1.39
CA GLY A 120 12.67 12.51 0.56
C GLY A 120 12.96 12.74 -0.91
N ASN A 121 13.94 12.05 -1.51
CA ASN A 121 14.48 12.44 -2.81
C ASN A 121 14.34 11.39 -3.93
N ARG A 122 13.50 10.35 -3.80
CA ARG A 122 13.23 9.37 -4.88
C ARG A 122 11.82 8.79 -4.81
N CYS A 123 11.35 8.20 -5.93
CA CYS A 123 10.16 7.35 -6.02
C CYS A 123 10.36 6.11 -5.14
N ASN A 124 10.07 6.26 -3.86
CA ASN A 124 10.27 5.24 -2.85
C ASN A 124 8.90 4.75 -2.40
N ALA A 125 8.63 3.46 -2.54
CA ALA A 125 7.47 2.83 -1.90
C ALA A 125 7.93 2.12 -0.63
N VAL A 126 7.35 2.51 0.51
CA VAL A 126 7.40 1.75 1.76
C VAL A 126 6.34 0.65 1.65
N PHE A 127 6.77 -0.59 1.83
CA PHE A 127 5.88 -1.71 2.07
C PHE A 127 5.90 -1.94 3.57
N THR A 128 4.72 -1.88 4.21
CA THR A 128 4.52 -2.28 5.60
C THR A 128 3.81 -3.63 5.67
#